data_AF-A0A1V3WEV4-F1
#
_entry.id   AF-A0A1V3WEV4-F1
#
_cell.length_a   1.000
_cell.length_b   1.000
_cell.length_c   1.000
_cell.angle_alpha   90.00
_cell.angle_beta   90.00
_cell.angle_gamma   90.00
#
_symmetry.space_group_name_H-M   'P 1'
#
loop_
_entity.id
_entity.type
_entity.pdbx_description
1 polymer ?
#
loop_
_entity_poly.entity_id
_entity_poly.type
_entity_poly.pdbx_seq_one_letter_code
_entity_poly.pdbx_strand_id
1 'polypeptide(L)' 'MRQRLLTALAEAADAMTTAELRRCLSTELGVDIVHERIYHNLEILEKRGDVSRADTVGRHARWRLSETAVTRRALGG' A
#
# COMPACT_ATOMS: atom_id res chain seq x y z
N MET A 1 0.37 2.48 -10.75
CA MET A 1 1.04 2.52 -9.43
C MET A 1 0.03 2.35 -8.30
N ARG A 2 -0.92 3.28 -8.11
CA ARG A 2 -1.95 3.21 -7.07
C ARG A 2 -2.70 1.87 -7.02
N GLN A 3 -3.19 1.38 -8.15
CA GLN A 3 -3.88 0.10 -8.22
C GLN A 3 -2.99 -1.09 -7.84
N ARG A 4 -1.70 -1.07 -8.22
CA ARG A 4 -0.74 -2.10 -7.81
C ARG A 4 -0.39 -2.04 -6.33
N LEU A 5 -0.30 -0.84 -5.75
CA LEU A 5 -0.15 -0.68 -4.30
C LEU A 5 -1.35 -1.30 -3.55
N LEU A 6 -2.57 -1.05 -4.05
CA LEU A 6 -3.77 -1.65 -3.48
C LEU A 6 -3.81 -3.16 -3.65
N THR A 7 -3.37 -3.71 -4.79
CA THR A 7 -3.26 -5.16 -5.00
C THR A 7 -2.23 -5.78 -4.06
N ALA A 8 -1.02 -5.20 -3.97
CA ALA A 8 0.01 -5.69 -3.07
C ALA A 8 -0.44 -5.67 -1.60
N LEU A 9 -1.15 -4.62 -1.19
CA LEU A 9 -1.75 -4.54 0.16
C LEU A 9 -2.94 -5.48 0.37
N ALA A 10 -3.63 -5.91 -0.70
CA ALA A 10 -4.73 -6.88 -0.64
C ALA A 10 -4.22 -8.31 -0.53
N GLU A 11 -3.12 -8.61 -1.22
CA GLU A 11 -2.46 -9.91 -1.18
C GLU A 11 -1.63 -10.11 0.09
N ALA A 12 -1.18 -9.01 0.71
CA ALA A 12 -0.49 -9.05 1.98
C ALA A 12 -1.45 -9.45 3.11
N ALA A 13 -1.06 -10.47 3.88
CA ALA A 13 -1.80 -10.90 5.06
C ALA A 13 -1.77 -9.89 6.22
N ASP A 14 -0.82 -8.94 6.20
CA ASP A 14 -0.62 -7.93 7.24
C ASP A 14 -0.08 -6.61 6.65
N ALA A 15 -0.01 -5.57 7.47
CA ALA A 15 0.43 -4.24 7.08
C ALA A 15 1.90 -4.22 6.60
N MET A 16 2.14 -3.59 5.46
CA MET A 16 3.47 -3.51 4.83
C MET A 16 4.10 -2.13 5.03
N THR A 17 5.40 -2.09 5.23
CA THR A 17 6.18 -0.85 5.20
C THR A 17 6.31 -0.30 3.78
N THR A 18 6.57 1.01 3.66
CA THR A 18 6.85 1.66 2.36
C THR A 18 8.02 0.99 1.62
N ALA A 19 9.02 0.49 2.34
CA ALA A 19 10.18 -0.20 1.75
C ALA A 19 9.82 -1.59 1.20
N GLU A 20 8.97 -2.34 1.89
CA GLU A 20 8.48 -3.65 1.41
C GLU A 20 7.59 -3.48 0.18
N LEU A 21 6.69 -2.50 0.17
CA LEU A 21 5.88 -2.16 -1.00
C LEU A 21 6.74 -1.77 -2.20
N ARG A 22 7.76 -0.93 -1.98
CA ARG A 22 8.73 -0.55 -3.01
C ARG A 22 9.43 -1.78 -3.59
N ARG A 23 9.92 -2.69 -2.72
CA ARG A 23 10.61 -3.90 -3.14
C ARG A 23 9.69 -4.81 -3.95
N CYS A 24 8.48 -5.07 -3.45
CA CYS A 24 7.49 -5.91 -4.12
C CYS A 24 7.18 -5.37 -5.54
N LEU A 25 6.88 -4.08 -5.65
CA LEU A 25 6.56 -3.44 -6.94
C LEU A 25 7.78 -3.36 -7.87
N SER A 26 8.98 -3.15 -7.32
CA SER A 26 10.20 -3.12 -8.12
C SER A 26 10.51 -4.48 -8.72
N THR A 27 10.32 -5.55 -7.94
CA THR A 27 10.44 -6.94 -8.41
C THR A 27 9.35 -7.28 -9.44
N GLU A 28 8.09 -6.93 -9.20
CA GLU A 28 6.97 -7.19 -10.13
C GLU A 28 7.16 -6.48 -11.47
N LEU A 29 7.64 -5.24 -11.45
CA LEU A 29 7.76 -4.41 -12.66
C LEU A 29 9.13 -4.52 -13.34
N GLY A 30 10.11 -5.13 -12.69
CA GLY A 30 11.50 -5.18 -13.19
C GLY A 30 12.16 -3.80 -13.33
N VAL A 31 11.69 -2.80 -12.56
CA VAL A 31 12.23 -1.43 -12.59
C VAL A 31 12.51 -0.93 -11.17
N ASP A 32 13.55 -0.11 -10.99
CA ASP A 32 13.77 0.56 -9.72
C ASP A 32 12.74 1.68 -9.53
N ILE A 33 12.07 1.66 -8.37
CA ILE A 33 11.03 2.63 -8.04
C ILE A 33 11.54 3.51 -6.90
N VAL A 34 11.51 4.82 -7.13
CA VAL A 34 11.89 5.82 -6.13
C VAL A 34 10.98 5.72 -4.91
N HIS A 35 11.58 5.68 -3.71
CA HIS A 35 10.87 5.58 -2.43
C HIS A 35 9.83 6.69 -2.27
N GLU A 36 10.21 7.93 -2.59
CA GLU A 36 9.34 9.11 -2.53
C GLU A 36 8.07 8.94 -3.37
N ARG A 37 8.18 8.30 -4.53
CA ARG A 37 7.03 8.05 -5.40
C ARG A 37 6.05 7.07 -4.76
N ILE A 38 6.53 6.06 -4.03
CA ILE A 38 5.66 5.14 -3.28
C ILE A 38 4.99 5.90 -2.14
N TYR A 39 5.76 6.65 -1.35
CA TYR A 39 5.25 7.40 -0.22
C TYR A 39 4.15 8.40 -0.63
N HIS A 40 4.40 9.20 -1.66
CA HIS A 40 3.41 10.15 -2.18
C HIS A 40 2.12 9.47 -2.67
N ASN A 41 2.22 8.30 -3.31
CA ASN A 41 1.03 7.56 -3.73
C ASN A 41 0.25 6.99 -2.54
N LEU A 42 0.94 6.57 -1.46
CA LEU A 42 0.30 6.11 -0.24
C LEU A 42 -0.43 7.24 0.49
N GLU A 43 0.15 8.43 0.58
CA GLU A 43 -0.55 9.60 1.14
C GLU A 43 -1.83 9.96 0.37
N ILE A 44 -1.80 9.87 -0.96
CA ILE A 44 -2.99 10.11 -1.78
C ILE A 44 -4.06 9.05 -1.50
N LEU A 45 -3.68 7.78 -1.36
CA LEU A 45 -4.60 6.69 -1.07
C LEU A 45 -5.16 6.79 0.35
N GLU A 46 -4.36 7.25 1.30
CA GLU A 46 -4.77 7.52 2.68
C GLU A 46 -5.82 8.63 2.73
N LYS A 47 -5.56 9.75 2.03
CA LYS A 47 -6.54 10.85 1.91
C LYS A 47 -7.84 10.43 1.24
N ARG A 48 -7.82 9.41 0.40
CA ARG A 48 -9.02 8.83 -0.24
C ARG A 48 -9.73 7.80 0.64
N GLY A 49 -9.14 7.43 1.78
CA GLY A 49 -9.63 6.38 2.64
C GLY A 49 -9.50 4.99 2.02
N ASP A 50 -8.61 4.78 1.05
CA ASP A 50 -8.38 3.46 0.45
C ASP A 50 -7.32 2.65 1.22
N VAL A 51 -6.40 3.33 1.90
CA VAL A 51 -5.40 2.72 2.79
C VAL A 51 -5.40 3.45 4.12
N SER A 52 -4.89 2.79 5.16
CA SER A 52 -4.68 3.38 6.48
C SER A 52 -3.28 3.10 6.98
N ARG A 53 -2.70 4.03 7.74
CA ARG A 53 -1.52 3.73 8.56
C ARG A 53 -1.96 2.84 9.71
N ALA A 54 -1.33 1.67 9.83
CA ALA A 54 -1.61 0.71 10.89
C ALA A 54 -0.86 1.11 12.15
N ASP A 55 0.47 0.97 12.13
CA ASP A 55 1.39 1.26 13.23
C ASP A 55 2.73 1.75 12.69
N THR A 56 3.51 2.42 13.53
CA THR A 56 4.91 2.74 13.25
C THR A 56 5.84 1.73 13.91
N VAL A 57 6.67 1.04 13.11
CA VAL A 57 7.82 0.29 13.65
C VAL A 57 9.01 1.21 13.71
N GLY A 58 9.31 1.72 14.90
CA GLY A 58 10.32 2.77 15.03
C GLY A 58 9.91 3.99 14.20
N ARG A 59 10.66 4.29 13.13
CA ARG A 59 10.39 5.44 12.23
C ARG A 59 9.63 5.07 10.96
N HIS A 60 9.31 3.80 10.74
CA HIS A 60 8.69 3.35 9.50
C HIS A 60 7.18 3.16 9.67
N ALA A 61 6.40 3.91 8.90
CA ALA A 61 4.96 3.73 8.82
C ALA A 61 4.64 2.42 8.09
N ARG A 62 3.78 1.59 8.69
CA ARG A 62 3.14 0.47 8.03
C ARG A 62 1.78 0.86 7.46
N TRP A 63 1.48 0.30 6.30
CA TRP A 63 0.29 0.60 5.51
C TRP A 63 -0.52 -0.67 5.34
N ARG A 64 -1.84 -0.55 5.48
CA ARG A 64 -2.80 -1.62 5.19
C ARG A 64 -3.94 -1.05 4.36
N LEU A 65 -4.68 -1.91 3.65
CA LEU A 65 -5.96 -1.50 3.09
C LEU A 65 -6.88 -1.01 4.21
N SER A 66 -7.65 0.03 3.93
CA SER A 66 -8.70 0.45 4.86
C SER A 66 -9.81 -0.60 4.89
N GLU A 67 -10.47 -0.76 6.03
CA GLU A 67 -11.64 -1.64 6.15
C GLU A 67 -12.71 -1.26 5.11
N THR A 68 -12.91 0.04 4.88
CA THR A 68 -13.83 0.56 3.86
C THR A 68 -13.47 0.09 2.44
N ALA A 69 -12.17 0.06 2.09
CA ALA A 69 -11.72 -0.42 0.79
C ALA A 69 -11.84 -1.95 0.66
N VAL A 70 -11.55 -2.69 1.74
CA VAL A 70 -11.75 -4.15 1.80
C VAL A 70 -13.22 -4.48 1.55
N THR A 71 -14.14 -3.84 2.27
CA THR A 71 -15.59 -4.05 2.09
C THR A 71 -16.05 -3.70 0.68
N ARG A 72 -15.56 -2.60 0.09
CA ARG A 72 -15.91 -2.20 -1.29
C ARG A 72 -15.46 -3.24 -2.33
N ARG A 73 -14.33 -3.91 -2.10
CA ARG A 73 -13.86 -4.98 -2.99
C ARG A 73 -14.60 -6.30 -2.78
N ALA A 74 -14.98 -6.62 -1.54
CA ALA A 74 -15.76 -7.82 -1.23
C ALA A 74 -17.19 -7.78 -1.82
N LEU A 75 -17.77 -6.58 -1.97
CA LEU A 75 -19.10 -6.37 -2.55
C LEU A 75 -19.12 -6.16 -4.07
N GLY A 76 -17.95 -6.08 -4.70
CA GLY A 76 -17.78 -5.82 -6.14
C GLY A 76 -17.22 -6.99 -6.95
N GLY A 77 -17.23 -8.19 -6.37
CA GLY A 77 -16.79 -9.44 -7.00
C GLY A 77 -17.96 -10.33 -7.41
#